data_AF-A0A8H6IF31-F1
#
_entry.id   AF-A0A8H6IF31-F1
#
_cell.length_a   1.000
_cell.length_b   1.000
_cell.length_c   1.000
_cell.angle_alpha   90.00
_cell.angle_beta   90.00
_cell.angle_gamma   90.00
#
_symmetry.space_group_name_H-M   'P 1'
#
loop_
_entity.id
_entity.type
_entity.pdbx_description
1 polymer ?
#
loop_
_entity_poly.entity_id
_entity_poly.type
_entity_poly.pdbx_seq_one_letter_code
_entity_poly.pdbx_strand_id
1 'polypeptide(L)'
;MGHGFEHSLCQWVETHLLGRPWHPSDHVFPHFGKLIHPETNVSADAISKLITEMAMAANVPGAELFTTHCFRRGGAQYRFMFARVGQRWTLARIRWWGGWALGEKRDTLIRYLLDELYTYEEDHSDALNPAGQDIAASGSHAGEKFEQLPVTAAETRQLFGEFGRHVMKQLESVIESRFLRTPAIAPSPPYLPSCYPPFPAHALVHPKSLTYEPQLSYSPSPVYSQPLAYLPSLDPVPAPHNFWQPPAMPSSALWQQSTCSPPSLNPVLPVPFSDIIYSPNHEFSRMHFLPPPQIERVPSSGSNSSTTSRSETGLAPPPPQHVVPNLGRSAGSKGWEQVVHDWKFPSPPRLRVALKDWDSAWHKESGQSVLYGQRETIAREFIEVFKEDKERFLLAYPEANRNVTSLFKAIQAQQLDSGSRRHRAGKSLF
;
A
#
# COMPACT_ATOMS: atom_id res chain seq x y z
N MET A 1 18.52 12.76 5.91
CA MET A 1 17.55 13.08 6.99
C MET A 1 16.95 11.81 7.62
N GLY A 2 17.74 10.77 7.91
CA GLY A 2 17.22 9.49 8.46
C GLY A 2 17.51 9.25 9.94
N HIS A 3 18.53 9.92 10.51
CA HIS A 3 19.00 9.61 11.87
C HIS A 3 18.20 10.24 13.02
N GLY A 4 17.24 11.13 12.73
CA GLY A 4 16.44 11.78 13.77
C GLY A 4 15.19 11.02 14.21
N PHE A 5 14.65 10.12 13.37
CA PHE A 5 13.35 9.51 13.63
C PHE A 5 13.44 8.27 14.51
N GLU A 6 14.46 7.44 14.33
CA GLU A 6 14.65 6.22 15.14
C GLU A 6 14.98 6.54 16.59
N HIS A 7 15.80 7.55 16.84
CA HIS A 7 16.02 8.05 18.21
C HIS A 7 14.72 8.59 18.82
N SER A 8 13.82 9.19 18.03
CA SER A 8 12.57 9.75 18.56
C SER A 8 11.57 8.68 18.98
N LEU A 9 11.44 7.57 18.23
CA LEU A 9 10.45 6.55 18.55
C LEU A 9 10.87 5.73 19.77
N CYS A 10 12.10 5.21 19.78
CA CYS A 10 12.59 4.43 20.93
C CYS A 10 12.56 5.29 22.20
N GLN A 11 13.05 6.53 22.13
CA GLN A 11 13.01 7.44 23.26
C GLN A 11 11.58 7.76 23.70
N TRP A 12 10.66 7.98 22.75
CA TRP A 12 9.26 8.23 23.09
C TRP A 12 8.62 7.04 23.78
N VAL A 13 8.86 5.81 23.29
CA VAL A 13 8.34 4.59 23.92
C VAL A 13 8.95 4.41 25.31
N GLU A 14 10.25 4.57 25.48
CA GLU A 14 10.92 4.48 26.78
C GLU A 14 10.37 5.48 27.80
N THR A 15 10.16 6.73 27.37
CA THR A 15 9.75 7.83 28.26
C THR A 15 8.25 7.91 28.52
N HIS A 16 7.41 7.66 27.51
CA HIS A 16 5.97 7.89 27.59
C HIS A 16 5.16 6.60 27.76
N LEU A 17 5.68 5.46 27.31
CA LEU A 17 4.96 4.18 27.40
C LEU A 17 5.54 3.27 28.50
N LEU A 18 6.85 3.08 28.52
CA LEU A 18 7.51 2.12 29.41
C LEU A 18 7.88 2.72 30.77
N GLY A 19 8.23 4.01 30.80
CA GLY A 19 8.81 4.66 31.98
C GLY A 19 10.17 4.09 32.39
N ARG A 20 10.81 3.30 31.52
CA ARG A 20 12.11 2.66 31.73
C ARG A 20 12.84 2.49 30.38
N PRO A 21 14.19 2.34 30.40
CA PRO A 21 14.95 1.99 29.22
C PRO A 21 14.51 0.65 28.61
N TRP A 22 14.70 0.52 27.29
CA TRP A 22 14.37 -0.70 26.54
C TRP A 22 15.26 -1.86 26.97
N HIS A 23 14.66 -3.01 27.26
CA HIS A 23 15.41 -4.23 27.56
C HIS A 23 15.53 -5.11 26.30
N PRO A 24 16.65 -5.84 26.08
CA PRO A 24 16.81 -6.70 24.91
C PRO A 24 15.73 -7.78 24.72
N SER A 25 14.99 -8.12 25.78
CA SER A 25 13.85 -9.07 25.72
C SER A 25 12.51 -8.41 25.39
N ASP A 26 12.44 -7.07 25.36
CA ASP A 26 11.20 -6.36 25.06
C ASP A 26 10.88 -6.43 23.56
N HIS A 27 9.61 -6.68 23.25
CA HIS A 27 9.11 -6.69 21.88
C HIS A 27 8.91 -5.28 21.34
N VAL A 28 9.28 -5.07 20.07
CA VAL A 28 9.13 -3.78 19.36
C VAL A 28 7.68 -3.29 19.38
N PHE A 29 6.73 -4.23 19.29
CA PHE A 29 5.29 -3.98 19.38
C PHE A 29 4.72 -4.74 20.57
N PRO A 30 4.75 -4.14 21.77
CA PRO A 30 4.29 -4.82 22.98
C PRO A 30 2.77 -4.94 23.03
N HIS A 31 2.25 -5.83 23.86
CA HIS A 31 0.81 -5.96 24.06
C HIS A 31 0.25 -4.72 24.80
N PHE A 32 -0.74 -4.07 24.18
CA PHE A 32 -1.44 -2.90 24.73
C PHE A 32 -2.72 -3.33 25.46
N GLY A 33 -2.62 -3.60 26.76
CA GLY A 33 -3.76 -3.84 27.65
C GLY A 33 -4.10 -2.60 28.49
N LYS A 34 -4.66 -2.81 29.69
CA LYS A 34 -4.74 -1.72 30.71
C LYS A 34 -3.35 -1.25 31.15
N LEU A 35 -2.38 -2.16 31.09
CA LEU A 35 -0.97 -1.93 31.30
C LEU A 35 -0.23 -2.42 30.04
N ILE A 36 0.91 -1.80 29.74
CA ILE A 36 1.76 -2.21 28.62
C ILE A 36 2.60 -3.37 29.11
N HIS A 37 2.63 -4.46 28.34
CA HIS A 37 3.40 -5.67 28.65
C HIS A 37 4.52 -5.84 27.61
N PRO A 38 5.74 -5.35 27.88
CA PRO A 38 6.84 -5.30 26.91
C PRO A 38 7.32 -6.68 26.46
N GLU A 39 7.26 -7.65 27.36
CA GLU A 39 7.69 -9.03 27.13
C GLU A 39 6.64 -9.88 26.39
N THR A 40 5.47 -9.32 26.06
CA THR A 40 4.39 -10.02 25.36
C THR A 40 4.15 -9.40 24.00
N ASN A 41 4.18 -10.21 22.95
CA ASN A 41 3.84 -9.76 21.60
C ASN A 41 2.37 -9.34 21.50
N VAL A 42 2.12 -8.28 20.75
CA VAL A 42 0.75 -7.92 20.34
C VAL A 42 0.11 -9.03 19.50
N SER A 43 -1.16 -9.35 19.75
CA SER A 43 -1.87 -10.36 18.96
C SER A 43 -2.30 -9.82 17.59
N ALA A 44 -2.44 -10.70 16.60
CA ALA A 44 -2.92 -10.33 15.27
C ALA A 44 -4.33 -9.71 15.32
N ASP A 45 -5.18 -10.20 16.21
CA ASP A 45 -6.53 -9.66 16.44
C ASP A 45 -6.48 -8.25 17.02
N ALA A 46 -5.57 -7.98 17.96
CA ALA A 46 -5.39 -6.66 18.54
C ALA A 46 -4.92 -5.65 17.47
N ILE A 47 -3.98 -6.04 16.60
CA ILE A 47 -3.56 -5.19 15.47
C ILE A 47 -4.71 -4.95 14.50
N SER A 48 -5.50 -5.98 14.17
CA SER A 48 -6.63 -5.84 13.26
C SER A 48 -7.68 -4.88 13.83
N LYS A 49 -7.98 -5.01 15.13
CA LYS A 49 -8.87 -4.08 15.84
C LYS A 49 -8.35 -2.65 15.82
N LEU A 50 -7.07 -2.45 16.12
CA LEU A 50 -6.42 -1.14 16.11
C LEU A 50 -6.48 -0.49 14.71
N ILE A 51 -6.24 -1.27 13.65
CA ILE A 51 -6.38 -0.81 12.26
C ILE A 51 -7.79 -0.29 12.00
N THR A 52 -8.82 -1.06 12.37
CA THR A 52 -10.21 -0.66 12.18
C THR A 52 -10.53 0.60 12.98
N GLU A 53 -10.12 0.68 14.24
CA GLU A 53 -10.31 1.87 15.10
C GLU A 53 -9.66 3.12 14.51
N MET A 54 -8.42 3.03 14.04
CA MET A 54 -7.73 4.16 13.39
C MET A 54 -8.38 4.58 12.08
N ALA A 55 -8.79 3.62 11.24
CA ALA A 55 -9.47 3.90 9.98
C ALA A 55 -10.84 4.58 10.21
N MET A 56 -11.58 4.14 11.24
CA MET A 56 -12.84 4.76 11.65
C MET A 56 -12.61 6.18 12.18
N ALA A 57 -11.60 6.38 13.04
CA ALA A 57 -11.26 7.71 13.56
C ALA A 57 -10.85 8.70 12.46
N ALA A 58 -10.24 8.20 11.39
CA ALA A 58 -9.88 8.99 10.21
C ALA A 58 -11.05 9.19 9.21
N ASN A 59 -12.25 8.67 9.50
CA ASN A 59 -13.42 8.70 8.62
C ASN A 59 -13.16 8.08 7.22
N VAL A 60 -12.36 7.01 7.15
CA VAL A 60 -12.13 6.30 5.89
C VAL A 60 -13.37 5.47 5.55
N PRO A 61 -13.95 5.62 4.34
CA PRO A 61 -15.09 4.81 3.92
C PRO A 61 -14.75 3.32 3.93
N GLY A 62 -15.61 2.50 4.53
CA GLY A 62 -15.40 1.05 4.65
C GLY A 62 -14.27 0.67 5.62
N ALA A 63 -14.03 1.46 6.66
CA ALA A 63 -12.98 1.25 7.67
C ALA A 63 -12.94 -0.19 8.24
N GLU A 64 -14.09 -0.85 8.36
CA GLU A 64 -14.25 -2.22 8.83
C GLU A 64 -13.69 -3.29 7.89
N LEU A 65 -13.44 -2.94 6.62
CA LEU A 65 -12.90 -3.84 5.61
C LEU A 65 -11.36 -3.82 5.57
N PHE A 66 -10.73 -2.88 6.27
CA PHE A 66 -9.27 -2.78 6.30
C PHE A 66 -8.67 -3.90 7.15
N THR A 67 -7.68 -4.57 6.57
CA THR A 67 -6.91 -5.63 7.23
C THR A 67 -5.42 -5.30 7.16
N THR A 68 -4.59 -6.05 7.90
CA THR A 68 -3.11 -5.95 7.78
C THR A 68 -2.64 -6.16 6.33
N HIS A 69 -3.36 -6.97 5.55
CA HIS A 69 -3.07 -7.18 4.14
C HIS A 69 -3.27 -5.92 3.30
N CYS A 70 -4.25 -5.07 3.63
CA CYS A 70 -4.50 -3.80 2.94
C CYS A 70 -3.30 -2.86 3.05
N PHE A 71 -2.65 -2.75 4.20
CA PHE A 71 -1.46 -1.91 4.38
C PHE A 71 -0.24 -2.43 3.62
N ARG A 72 -0.06 -3.75 3.60
CA ARG A 72 1.00 -4.37 2.80
C ARG A 72 0.77 -4.09 1.30
N ARG A 73 -0.47 -4.21 0.83
CA ARG A 73 -0.84 -3.92 -0.57
C ARG A 73 -0.69 -2.43 -0.89
N GLY A 74 -1.36 -1.57 -0.14
CA GLY A 74 -1.34 -0.12 -0.33
C GLY A 74 0.06 0.48 -0.18
N GLY A 75 0.87 -0.01 0.75
CA GLY A 75 2.27 0.42 0.89
C GLY A 75 3.13 0.04 -0.31
N ALA A 76 2.93 -1.15 -0.88
CA ALA A 76 3.61 -1.56 -2.10
C ALA A 76 3.18 -0.71 -3.30
N GLN A 77 1.87 -0.48 -3.47
CA GLN A 77 1.34 0.37 -4.54
C GLN A 77 1.82 1.81 -4.40
N TYR A 78 1.78 2.38 -3.20
CA TYR A 78 2.30 3.71 -2.93
C TYR A 78 3.77 3.81 -3.30
N ARG A 79 4.61 2.90 -2.80
CA ARG A 79 6.04 2.93 -3.13
C ARG A 79 6.33 2.64 -4.59
N PHE A 80 5.49 1.88 -5.28
CA PHE A 80 5.70 1.59 -6.71
C PHE A 80 5.22 2.73 -7.61
N MET A 81 4.08 3.37 -7.29
CA MET A 81 3.36 4.26 -8.20
C MET A 81 3.19 5.68 -7.68
N PHE A 82 2.79 5.85 -6.42
CA PHE A 82 2.33 7.15 -5.90
C PHE A 82 3.42 7.95 -5.18
N ALA A 83 4.52 7.30 -4.78
CA ALA A 83 5.66 7.99 -4.20
C ALA A 83 6.25 8.97 -5.22
N ARG A 84 6.84 10.06 -4.71
CA ARG A 84 7.55 11.03 -5.54
C ARG A 84 8.60 10.31 -6.38
N VAL A 85 8.83 10.83 -7.58
CA VAL A 85 9.86 10.33 -8.48
C VAL A 85 11.22 10.37 -7.75
N GLY A 86 12.03 9.31 -7.89
CA GLY A 86 13.24 9.10 -7.09
C GLY A 86 13.01 8.48 -5.70
N GLN A 87 11.78 8.47 -5.17
CA GLN A 87 11.39 7.76 -3.95
C GLN A 87 10.61 6.47 -4.24
N ARG A 88 10.31 6.22 -5.52
CA ARG A 88 9.66 4.99 -5.97
C ARG A 88 10.60 3.79 -5.79
N TRP A 89 10.02 2.63 -5.56
CA TRP A 89 10.76 1.40 -5.38
C TRP A 89 10.67 0.54 -6.64
N THR A 90 11.78 -0.07 -7.02
CA THR A 90 11.79 -1.08 -8.08
C THR A 90 10.97 -2.31 -7.65
N LEU A 91 10.47 -3.07 -8.62
CA LEU A 91 9.74 -4.33 -8.35
C LEU A 91 10.56 -5.28 -7.46
N ALA A 92 11.88 -5.33 -7.64
CA ALA A 92 12.76 -6.14 -6.81
C ALA A 92 12.74 -5.70 -5.34
N ARG A 93 12.79 -4.38 -5.09
CA ARG A 93 12.72 -3.82 -3.73
C ARG A 93 11.35 -4.02 -3.10
N ILE A 94 10.27 -3.84 -3.86
CA ILE A 94 8.90 -4.16 -3.40
C ILE A 94 8.82 -5.64 -3.00
N ARG A 95 9.28 -6.55 -3.87
CA ARG A 95 9.29 -8.00 -3.62
C ARG A 95 10.00 -8.35 -2.32
N TRP A 96 11.17 -7.74 -2.09
CA TRP A 96 11.93 -7.92 -0.85
C TRP A 96 11.18 -7.36 0.36
N TRP A 97 10.71 -6.12 0.28
CA TRP A 97 10.04 -5.43 1.40
C TRP A 97 8.78 -6.15 1.88
N GLY A 98 7.93 -6.60 0.95
CA GLY A 98 6.72 -7.33 1.33
C GLY A 98 6.95 -8.82 1.57
N GLY A 99 8.21 -9.30 1.64
CA GLY A 99 8.51 -10.69 2.00
C GLY A 99 7.97 -11.73 0.99
N TRP A 100 7.90 -11.39 -0.29
CA TRP A 100 7.46 -12.33 -1.33
C TRP A 100 8.57 -13.34 -1.62
N ALA A 101 8.28 -14.63 -1.41
CA ALA A 101 9.26 -15.72 -1.55
C ALA A 101 9.86 -15.79 -2.96
N LEU A 102 11.11 -16.26 -3.10
CA LEU A 102 11.82 -16.33 -4.39
C LEU A 102 11.13 -17.21 -5.46
N GLY A 103 10.19 -18.08 -5.08
CA GLY A 103 9.40 -18.91 -6.00
C GLY A 103 8.00 -18.37 -6.34
N GLU A 104 7.55 -17.28 -5.72
CA GLU A 104 6.22 -16.74 -5.99
C GLU A 104 6.18 -16.11 -7.39
N LYS A 105 5.12 -16.43 -8.16
CA LYS A 105 5.00 -15.97 -9.55
C LYS A 105 4.96 -14.45 -9.59
N ARG A 106 5.87 -13.87 -10.39
CA ARG A 106 5.93 -12.42 -10.66
C ARG A 106 4.55 -11.88 -11.08
N ASP A 107 3.79 -12.66 -11.83
CA ASP A 107 2.44 -12.30 -12.30
C ASP A 107 1.46 -12.02 -11.16
N THR A 108 1.63 -12.68 -10.02
CA THR A 108 0.74 -12.48 -8.85
C THR A 108 1.04 -11.15 -8.18
N LEU A 109 2.33 -10.80 -8.05
CA LEU A 109 2.73 -9.48 -7.55
C LEU A 109 2.29 -8.36 -8.49
N ILE A 110 2.50 -8.55 -9.80
CA ILE A 110 2.05 -7.58 -10.82
C ILE A 110 0.53 -7.43 -10.75
N ARG A 111 -0.23 -8.52 -10.66
CA ARG A 111 -1.68 -8.46 -10.50
C ARG A 111 -2.09 -7.70 -9.24
N TYR A 112 -1.42 -7.93 -8.10
CA TYR A 112 -1.71 -7.17 -6.89
C TYR A 112 -1.46 -5.67 -7.02
N LEU A 113 -0.44 -5.28 -7.79
CA LEU A 113 -0.12 -3.88 -8.07
C LEU A 113 -1.10 -3.26 -9.09
N LEU A 114 -1.46 -4.00 -10.14
CA LEU A 114 -2.25 -3.51 -11.27
C LEU A 114 -3.78 -3.67 -11.12
N ASP A 115 -4.28 -4.62 -10.33
CA ASP A 115 -5.73 -4.85 -10.19
C ASP A 115 -6.51 -3.63 -9.66
N GLU A 116 -5.84 -2.73 -8.93
CA GLU A 116 -6.47 -1.44 -8.56
C GLU A 116 -6.41 -0.39 -9.67
N LEU A 117 -5.38 -0.40 -10.53
CA LEU A 117 -5.33 0.53 -11.67
C LEU A 117 -6.52 0.30 -12.61
N TYR A 118 -6.87 -0.98 -12.82
CA TYR A 118 -8.03 -1.33 -13.62
C TYR A 118 -9.35 -0.74 -13.06
N THR A 119 -9.44 -0.53 -11.74
CA THR A 119 -10.63 0.09 -11.12
C THR A 119 -10.61 1.62 -11.12
N TYR A 120 -9.47 2.27 -11.36
CA TYR A 120 -9.35 3.74 -11.41
C TYR A 120 -9.27 4.30 -12.82
N GLU A 121 -8.86 3.50 -13.81
CA GLU A 121 -8.86 3.89 -15.23
C GLU A 121 -10.28 3.84 -15.82
N GLU A 122 -11.09 4.85 -15.54
CA GLU A 122 -12.42 5.00 -16.15
C GLU A 122 -12.40 5.79 -17.48
N ASP A 123 -11.27 6.41 -17.82
CA ASP A 123 -11.12 7.19 -19.05
C ASP A 123 -9.75 6.93 -19.71
N HIS A 124 -9.79 6.56 -21.00
CA HIS A 124 -8.63 6.36 -21.87
C HIS A 124 -8.63 7.35 -23.04
N SER A 125 -9.36 8.47 -22.91
CA SER A 125 -9.53 9.47 -23.97
C SER A 125 -8.21 10.11 -24.43
N ASP A 126 -7.16 10.05 -23.61
CA ASP A 126 -5.81 10.52 -23.90
C ASP A 126 -4.88 9.43 -24.47
N ALA A 127 -5.28 8.16 -24.42
CA ALA A 127 -4.42 7.02 -24.79
C ALA A 127 -3.99 7.01 -26.27
N LEU A 128 -4.74 7.69 -27.14
CA LEU A 128 -4.44 7.81 -28.58
C LEU A 128 -3.77 9.14 -28.97
N ASN A 129 -3.41 9.99 -28.00
CA ASN A 129 -2.65 11.22 -28.27
C ASN A 129 -1.25 11.19 -27.60
N PRO A 130 -0.36 10.26 -28.00
CA PRO A 130 0.99 10.19 -27.43
C PRO A 130 1.86 11.39 -27.81
N ALA A 131 1.43 12.22 -28.77
CA ALA A 131 2.15 13.37 -29.30
C ALA A 131 1.57 14.73 -28.86
N GLY A 132 0.54 14.73 -28.00
CA GLY A 132 -0.07 15.93 -27.45
C GLY A 132 0.82 16.61 -26.41
N GLN A 133 1.97 17.13 -26.84
CA GLN A 133 2.86 18.04 -26.09
C GLN A 133 3.32 17.62 -24.69
N ASP A 134 2.97 16.41 -24.25
CA ASP A 134 3.41 15.77 -23.01
C ASP A 134 4.34 14.58 -23.31
N ILE A 135 5.19 14.76 -24.33
CA ILE A 135 6.30 13.85 -24.71
C ILE A 135 7.42 13.90 -23.63
N ALA A 136 7.12 14.35 -22.41
CA ALA A 136 7.92 14.16 -21.20
C ALA A 136 7.66 12.80 -20.52
N ALA A 137 6.63 12.05 -20.95
CA ALA A 137 6.21 10.82 -20.26
C ALA A 137 6.74 9.49 -20.85
N SER A 138 7.31 9.46 -22.07
CA SER A 138 7.45 8.17 -22.81
C SER A 138 8.80 7.45 -22.74
N GLY A 139 9.72 7.83 -21.85
CA GLY A 139 11.08 7.25 -21.81
C GLY A 139 11.56 6.60 -20.50
N SER A 140 10.77 6.64 -19.44
CA SER A 140 11.08 5.99 -18.16
C SER A 140 9.75 5.63 -17.50
N HIS A 141 9.67 4.45 -16.88
CA HIS A 141 8.46 3.83 -16.33
C HIS A 141 7.70 4.67 -15.27
N ALA A 142 8.14 5.90 -15.02
CA ALA A 142 7.66 6.85 -14.01
C ALA A 142 8.09 8.32 -14.27
N GLY A 143 8.60 8.69 -15.46
CA GLY A 143 9.18 10.03 -15.68
C GLY A 143 10.53 10.27 -14.96
N GLU A 144 11.09 9.24 -14.32
CA GLU A 144 12.23 9.32 -13.40
C GLU A 144 13.55 9.73 -14.05
N LYS A 145 13.67 9.54 -15.37
CA LYS A 145 14.81 10.06 -16.11
C LYS A 145 14.76 11.59 -16.21
N PHE A 146 13.58 12.20 -16.32
CA PHE A 146 13.46 13.62 -16.62
C PHE A 146 13.80 14.49 -15.40
N GLU A 147 13.30 14.14 -14.22
CA GLU A 147 13.60 14.90 -12.98
C GLU A 147 15.07 14.79 -12.53
N GLN A 148 15.79 13.75 -12.97
CA GLN A 148 17.21 13.56 -12.67
C GLN A 148 18.14 14.05 -13.79
N LEU A 149 17.60 14.49 -14.93
CA LEU A 149 18.44 15.10 -15.95
C LEU A 149 18.97 16.42 -15.40
N PRO A 150 20.29 16.69 -15.53
CA PRO A 150 20.81 18.01 -15.26
C PRO A 150 20.06 19.01 -16.15
N VAL A 151 19.60 20.12 -15.55
CA VAL A 151 18.93 21.20 -16.27
C VAL A 151 19.73 21.52 -17.52
N THR A 152 19.09 21.40 -18.69
CA THR A 152 19.77 21.60 -19.95
C THR A 152 20.22 23.05 -20.07
N ALA A 153 21.28 23.32 -20.84
CA ALA A 153 21.73 24.70 -21.06
C ALA A 153 20.63 25.58 -21.69
N ALA A 154 19.68 24.99 -22.43
CA ALA A 154 18.54 25.70 -22.99
C ALA A 154 17.54 26.13 -21.90
N GLU A 155 17.16 25.22 -21.01
CA GLU A 155 16.27 25.49 -19.87
C GLU A 155 16.91 26.52 -18.92
N THR A 156 18.21 26.39 -18.64
CA THR A 156 18.95 27.37 -17.84
C THR A 156 18.90 28.76 -18.48
N ARG A 157 19.12 28.87 -19.80
CA ARG A 157 19.02 30.15 -20.52
C ARG A 157 17.61 30.75 -20.45
N GLN A 158 16.58 29.92 -20.52
CA GLN A 158 15.19 30.37 -20.40
C GLN A 158 14.88 30.88 -19.00
N LEU A 159 15.27 30.14 -17.96
CA LEU A 159 15.12 30.54 -16.55
C LEU A 159 15.83 31.85 -16.24
N PHE A 160 17.10 31.98 -16.65
CA PHE A 160 17.85 33.23 -16.47
C PHE A 160 17.25 34.38 -17.27
N GLY A 161 16.71 34.11 -18.47
CA GLY A 161 15.99 35.10 -19.27
C GLY A 161 14.71 35.59 -18.58
N GLU A 162 13.92 34.70 -18.00
CA GLU A 162 12.71 35.05 -17.24
C GLU A 162 13.02 35.82 -15.96
N PHE A 163 13.99 35.35 -15.20
CA PHE A 163 14.48 36.03 -14.01
C PHE A 163 14.96 37.45 -14.35
N GLY A 164 15.76 37.60 -15.42
CA GLY A 164 16.21 38.90 -15.90
C GLY A 164 15.05 39.83 -16.26
N ARG A 165 14.03 39.34 -16.97
CA ARG A 165 12.82 40.12 -17.28
C ARG A 165 12.06 40.56 -16.03
N HIS A 166 11.94 39.67 -15.03
CA HIS A 166 11.26 39.98 -13.78
C HIS A 166 12.00 41.07 -12.98
N VAL A 167 13.32 40.94 -12.86
CA VAL A 167 14.18 41.93 -12.19
C VAL A 167 14.09 43.29 -12.89
N MET A 168 14.11 43.32 -14.22
CA MET A 168 13.99 44.57 -14.98
C MET A 168 12.63 45.24 -14.76
N LYS A 169 11.53 44.48 -14.78
CA LYS A 169 10.19 45.03 -14.46
C LYS A 169 10.08 45.59 -13.04
N GLN A 170 10.68 44.91 -12.06
CA GLN A 170 10.76 45.42 -10.69
C GLN A 170 11.54 46.73 -10.63
N LEU A 171 12.65 46.84 -11.36
CA LEU A 171 13.46 48.05 -11.40
C LEU A 171 12.71 49.22 -12.04
N GLU A 172 12.01 49.00 -13.16
CA GLU A 172 11.18 49.99 -13.83
C GLU A 172 10.07 50.52 -12.90
N SER A 173 9.39 49.63 -12.19
CA SER A 173 8.40 50.00 -11.16
C SER A 173 8.98 50.89 -10.05
N VAL A 174 10.18 50.58 -9.56
CA VAL A 174 10.86 51.39 -8.53
C VAL A 174 11.26 52.77 -9.09
N ILE A 175 11.69 52.84 -10.34
CA ILE A 175 12.05 54.10 -11.00
C ILE A 175 10.78 54.94 -11.20
N GLU A 176 9.70 54.39 -11.75
CA GLU A 176 8.43 55.11 -11.95
C GLU A 176 7.84 55.61 -10.63
N SER A 177 7.85 54.76 -9.60
CA SER A 177 7.32 55.14 -8.27
C SER A 177 8.15 56.21 -7.56
N ARG A 178 9.45 56.33 -7.87
CA ARG A 178 10.31 57.42 -7.34
C ARG A 178 10.23 58.70 -8.17
N PHE A 179 10.11 58.61 -9.49
CA PHE A 179 10.08 59.79 -10.37
C PHE A 179 8.71 60.49 -10.41
N LEU A 180 7.60 59.78 -10.16
CA LEU A 180 6.27 60.40 -10.07
C LEU A 180 5.97 60.99 -8.68
N ARG A 181 6.87 60.83 -7.71
CA ARG A 181 6.75 61.33 -6.35
C ARG A 181 7.63 62.54 -6.09
N THR A 182 7.80 63.42 -7.09
CA THR A 182 8.34 64.75 -6.86
C THR A 182 7.40 65.49 -5.92
N PRO A 183 7.78 65.78 -4.66
CA PRO A 183 6.94 66.62 -3.82
C PRO A 183 6.82 67.97 -4.53
N ALA A 184 5.58 68.42 -4.74
CA ALA A 184 5.31 69.76 -5.23
C ALA A 184 6.15 70.73 -4.38
N ILE A 185 7.00 71.51 -5.05
CA ILE A 185 7.87 72.52 -4.44
C ILE A 185 6.96 73.45 -3.64
N ALA A 186 6.94 73.24 -2.32
CA ALA A 186 6.31 74.18 -1.42
C ALA A 186 7.14 75.47 -1.45
N PRO A 187 6.50 76.65 -1.54
CA PRO A 187 7.22 77.92 -1.57
C PRO A 187 8.06 78.06 -0.31
N SER A 188 9.34 78.37 -0.52
CA SER A 188 10.35 78.55 0.51
C SER A 188 9.92 79.60 1.55
N PRO A 189 10.00 79.30 2.87
CA PRO A 189 9.88 80.33 3.89
C PRO A 189 11.11 81.26 3.88
N PRO A 190 10.94 82.53 4.24
CA PRO A 190 12.00 83.53 4.21
C PRO A 190 13.11 83.23 5.22
N TYR A 191 14.32 83.51 4.77
CA TYR A 191 15.60 83.52 5.46
C TYR A 191 15.52 83.84 6.96
N LEU A 192 16.07 82.96 7.79
CA LEU A 192 16.60 83.31 9.10
C LEU A 192 18.11 83.06 9.15
N PRO A 193 18.87 83.89 9.91
CA PRO A 193 20.31 83.89 9.86
C PRO A 193 20.89 82.77 10.74
N SER A 194 21.78 82.01 10.10
CA SER A 194 23.06 81.51 10.62
C SER A 194 23.35 81.71 12.12
N CYS A 195 23.39 80.59 12.84
CA CYS A 195 24.31 80.38 13.97
C CYS A 195 24.56 78.87 14.13
N TYR A 196 25.61 78.37 13.48
CA TYR A 196 26.21 77.08 13.83
C TYR A 196 27.36 77.31 14.82
N PRO A 197 27.44 76.54 15.92
CA PRO A 197 28.68 76.39 16.67
C PRO A 197 29.62 75.37 15.99
N PRO A 198 30.95 75.48 16.20
CA PRO A 198 31.92 74.60 15.57
C PRO A 198 32.05 73.30 16.38
N PHE A 199 32.04 72.15 15.69
CA PHE A 199 32.41 70.85 16.26
C PHE A 199 33.27 70.07 15.25
N PRO A 200 34.08 69.10 15.73
CA PRO A 200 35.48 69.01 15.35
C PRO A 200 35.71 67.93 14.30
N ALA A 201 36.85 68.07 13.62
CA ALA A 201 37.39 67.11 12.68
C ALA A 201 37.53 65.72 13.32
N HIS A 202 36.66 64.79 12.94
CA HIS A 202 36.88 63.37 13.14
C HIS A 202 37.31 62.73 11.81
N ALA A 203 38.39 61.95 11.93
CA ALA A 203 39.21 61.43 10.86
C ALA A 203 38.46 60.49 9.90
N LEU A 204 38.79 60.65 8.61
CA LEU A 204 38.53 59.72 7.53
C LEU A 204 39.16 58.36 7.84
N VAL A 205 38.33 57.39 8.24
CA VAL A 205 38.69 55.97 8.19
C VAL A 205 38.19 55.43 6.85
N HIS A 206 39.13 55.19 5.93
CA HIS A 206 38.91 54.48 4.68
C HIS A 206 38.46 53.03 4.96
N PRO A 207 37.34 52.55 4.40
CA PRO A 207 37.10 51.12 4.30
C PRO A 207 38.03 50.54 3.22
N LYS A 208 38.87 49.59 3.63
CA LYS A 208 39.73 48.80 2.74
C LYS A 208 38.85 48.04 1.73
N SER A 209 39.09 48.29 0.46
CA SER A 209 38.61 47.47 -0.66
C SER A 209 39.21 46.07 -0.54
N LEU A 210 38.36 45.06 -0.26
CA LEU A 210 38.71 43.65 -0.42
C LEU A 210 38.52 43.28 -1.90
N THR A 211 39.58 43.45 -2.68
CA THR A 211 39.71 42.89 -4.01
C THR A 211 39.98 41.39 -3.85
N TYR A 212 38.96 40.55 -4.05
CA TYR A 212 39.13 39.10 -4.12
C TYR A 212 39.42 38.73 -5.58
N GLU A 213 40.69 38.52 -5.90
CA GLU A 213 41.13 37.90 -7.15
C GLU A 213 40.94 36.38 -7.08
N PRO A 214 40.26 35.73 -8.02
CA PRO A 214 40.32 34.29 -8.17
C PRO A 214 41.56 33.91 -9.01
N GLN A 215 42.64 33.51 -8.34
CA GLN A 215 43.79 32.87 -8.99
C GLN A 215 43.39 31.47 -9.47
N LEU A 216 43.16 31.34 -10.78
CA LEU A 216 43.09 30.06 -11.49
C LEU A 216 44.51 29.53 -11.72
N SER A 217 45.00 28.68 -10.82
CA SER A 217 46.21 27.89 -11.06
C SER A 217 45.85 26.64 -11.87
N TYR A 218 46.00 26.71 -13.19
CA TYR A 218 46.05 25.54 -14.05
C TYR A 218 47.39 24.81 -13.83
N SER A 219 47.33 23.60 -13.26
CA SER A 219 48.46 22.67 -13.22
C SER A 219 48.44 21.81 -14.49
N PRO A 220 49.48 21.83 -15.34
CA PRO A 220 49.58 20.90 -16.46
C PRO A 220 50.07 19.54 -15.97
N SER A 221 49.25 18.51 -16.13
CA SER A 221 49.65 17.12 -15.93
C SER A 221 50.71 16.73 -16.98
N PRO A 222 51.81 16.05 -16.59
CA PRO A 222 52.80 15.58 -17.56
C PRO A 222 52.24 14.36 -18.32
N VAL A 223 52.29 14.47 -19.65
CA VAL A 223 52.14 13.36 -20.59
C VAL A 223 53.38 12.46 -20.44
N TYR A 224 53.22 11.31 -19.79
CA TYR A 224 54.20 10.23 -19.87
C TYR A 224 53.83 9.29 -21.02
N SER A 225 54.53 9.46 -22.13
CA SER A 225 54.67 8.43 -23.16
C SER A 225 55.63 7.37 -22.64
N GLN A 226 55.18 6.12 -22.48
CA GLN A 226 56.03 4.95 -22.25
C GLN A 226 55.97 4.05 -23.50
N PRO A 227 57.10 3.48 -23.93
CA PRO A 227 57.17 2.63 -25.12
C PRO A 227 56.72 1.19 -24.83
N LEU A 228 56.13 0.58 -25.86
CA LEU A 228 55.76 -0.84 -25.93
C LEU A 228 56.96 -1.74 -25.65
N ALA A 229 56.91 -2.49 -24.55
CA ALA A 229 57.73 -3.66 -24.32
C ALA A 229 56.84 -4.91 -24.28
N TYR A 230 57.21 -5.87 -25.12
CA TYR A 230 56.67 -7.22 -25.23
C TYR A 230 56.54 -7.93 -23.87
N LEU A 231 55.40 -8.59 -23.63
CA LEU A 231 55.24 -9.64 -22.61
C LEU A 231 54.69 -10.93 -23.27
N PRO A 232 55.12 -12.12 -22.79
CA PRO A 232 54.87 -13.39 -23.44
C PRO A 232 53.48 -13.97 -23.11
N SER A 233 53.03 -14.82 -24.03
CA SER A 233 51.82 -15.64 -23.96
C SER A 233 51.71 -16.40 -22.64
N LEU A 234 50.59 -16.21 -21.93
CA LEU A 234 50.18 -17.07 -20.81
C LEU A 234 48.94 -17.88 -21.24
N ASP A 235 49.03 -19.18 -20.97
CA ASP A 235 48.06 -20.23 -21.26
C ASP A 235 46.68 -20.01 -20.60
N PRO A 236 45.61 -20.66 -21.10
CA PRO A 236 44.25 -20.47 -20.59
C PRO A 236 44.02 -21.11 -19.22
N VAL A 237 43.54 -20.31 -18.26
CA VAL A 237 43.06 -20.75 -16.95
C VAL A 237 41.64 -21.35 -17.09
N PRO A 238 41.35 -22.54 -16.53
CA PRO A 238 40.02 -23.15 -16.59
C PRO A 238 39.04 -22.47 -15.61
N ALA A 239 37.77 -22.42 -16.01
CA ALA A 239 36.67 -21.79 -15.29
C ALA A 239 36.45 -22.40 -13.88
N PRO A 240 36.08 -21.58 -12.87
CA PRO A 240 35.79 -22.09 -11.54
C PRO A 240 34.41 -22.78 -11.53
N HIS A 241 34.42 -24.05 -11.12
CA HIS A 241 33.23 -24.79 -10.70
C HIS A 241 32.56 -24.11 -9.50
N ASN A 242 31.30 -23.74 -9.66
CA ASN A 242 30.43 -23.30 -8.57
C ASN A 242 30.15 -24.46 -7.60
N PHE A 243 30.90 -24.54 -6.51
CA PHE A 243 30.49 -25.25 -5.30
C PHE A 243 29.86 -24.24 -4.34
N TRP A 244 28.54 -24.07 -4.42
CA TRP A 244 27.75 -23.54 -3.31
C TRP A 244 27.09 -24.73 -2.61
N GLN A 245 27.70 -25.21 -1.54
CA GLN A 245 27.07 -26.14 -0.61
C GLN A 245 26.16 -25.34 0.34
N PRO A 246 24.89 -25.72 0.53
CA PRO A 246 24.05 -25.12 1.56
C PRO A 246 24.53 -25.54 2.96
N PRO A 247 24.38 -24.68 3.99
CA PRO A 247 24.73 -25.04 5.35
C PRO A 247 23.85 -26.20 5.86
N ALA A 248 24.49 -27.16 6.51
CA ALA A 248 23.86 -28.32 7.13
C ALA A 248 22.84 -27.88 8.19
N MET A 249 21.59 -28.33 8.02
CA MET A 249 20.56 -28.26 9.05
C MET A 249 20.89 -29.29 10.14
N PRO A 250 20.89 -28.92 11.43
CA PRO A 250 20.94 -29.92 12.49
C PRO A 250 19.61 -30.67 12.56
N SER A 251 19.70 -31.98 12.34
CA SER A 251 18.64 -32.95 12.59
C SER A 251 18.34 -33.08 14.09
N SER A 252 17.05 -33.27 14.38
CA SER A 252 16.50 -33.95 15.57
C SER A 252 16.49 -33.20 16.89
N ALA A 253 15.38 -32.51 17.17
CA ALA A 253 14.87 -32.37 18.53
C ALA A 253 13.57 -33.20 18.65
N LEU A 254 13.70 -34.29 19.42
CA LEU A 254 12.64 -35.15 19.91
C LEU A 254 11.59 -34.30 20.65
N TRP A 255 10.36 -34.18 20.12
CA TRP A 255 9.23 -33.72 20.92
C TRP A 255 8.66 -34.92 21.67
N GLN A 256 9.17 -35.15 22.88
CA GLN A 256 8.50 -35.99 23.87
C GLN A 256 7.21 -35.29 24.31
N GLN A 257 6.07 -35.87 23.93
CA GLN A 257 4.77 -35.51 24.47
C GLN A 257 4.72 -35.97 25.94
N SER A 258 4.90 -35.03 26.86
CA SER A 258 4.58 -35.26 28.26
C SER A 258 3.07 -35.16 28.45
N THR A 259 2.46 -36.29 28.76
CA THR A 259 1.10 -36.41 29.26
C THR A 259 1.06 -35.91 30.71
N CYS A 260 0.27 -34.87 30.98
CA CYS A 260 -0.09 -34.49 32.35
C CYS A 260 -1.61 -34.36 32.43
N SER A 261 -2.21 -35.35 33.09
CA SER A 261 -3.59 -35.32 33.55
C SER A 261 -3.78 -34.28 34.67
N PRO A 262 -4.93 -33.60 34.76
CA PRO A 262 -5.23 -32.73 35.90
C PRO A 262 -5.95 -33.51 37.02
N PRO A 263 -5.71 -33.20 38.30
CA PRO A 263 -6.64 -33.56 39.35
C PRO A 263 -7.68 -32.45 39.55
N SER A 264 -8.93 -32.89 39.62
CA SER A 264 -10.07 -32.18 40.19
C SER A 264 -9.85 -31.84 41.67
N LEU A 265 -10.36 -30.70 42.14
CA LEU A 265 -11.35 -30.60 43.23
C LEU A 265 -11.73 -29.12 43.51
N ASN A 266 -13.04 -28.93 43.72
CA ASN A 266 -13.88 -27.77 44.08
C ASN A 266 -13.45 -27.07 45.41
N PRO A 267 -14.06 -25.93 45.90
CA PRO A 267 -15.42 -25.46 45.64
C PRO A 267 -15.73 -23.94 45.58
N VAL A 268 -16.99 -23.72 45.20
CA VAL A 268 -17.84 -22.52 45.17
C VAL A 268 -18.09 -21.94 46.58
N LEU A 269 -18.11 -20.60 46.72
CA LEU A 269 -19.23 -19.76 47.22
C LEU A 269 -18.81 -18.26 47.38
N PRO A 270 -19.79 -17.32 47.44
CA PRO A 270 -19.64 -15.93 46.97
C PRO A 270 -19.69 -14.87 48.09
N VAL A 271 -19.20 -13.66 47.81
CA VAL A 271 -19.70 -12.42 48.46
C VAL A 271 -19.39 -11.18 47.60
N PRO A 272 -20.21 -10.10 47.70
CA PRO A 272 -20.26 -8.98 46.77
C PRO A 272 -19.50 -7.74 47.28
N PHE A 273 -18.99 -6.93 46.36
CA PHE A 273 -18.61 -5.52 46.59
C PHE A 273 -18.92 -4.77 45.29
N SER A 274 -20.02 -4.01 45.26
CA SER A 274 -20.14 -2.58 45.60
C SER A 274 -19.66 -1.67 44.47
N ASP A 275 -20.64 -0.95 43.94
CA ASP A 275 -20.54 0.10 42.95
C ASP A 275 -19.48 1.15 43.31
N ILE A 276 -18.58 1.41 42.36
CA ILE A 276 -17.84 2.67 42.30
C ILE A 276 -18.07 3.27 40.92
N ILE A 277 -18.98 4.25 40.91
CA ILE A 277 -19.16 5.22 39.84
C ILE A 277 -17.90 6.07 39.78
N TYR A 278 -17.09 5.91 38.72
CA TYR A 278 -16.14 6.93 38.30
C TYR A 278 -16.53 7.42 36.91
N SER A 279 -17.09 8.62 36.91
CA SER A 279 -17.15 9.50 35.75
C SER A 279 -15.78 10.13 35.52
N PRO A 280 -15.32 10.21 34.26
CA PRO A 280 -14.43 11.29 33.87
C PRO A 280 -15.05 12.07 32.72
N ASN A 281 -15.52 13.27 33.04
CA ASN A 281 -15.59 14.37 32.10
C ASN A 281 -14.17 14.68 31.63
N HIS A 282 -13.85 14.36 30.38
CA HIS A 282 -12.75 14.99 29.66
C HIS A 282 -13.34 15.69 28.44
N GLU A 283 -13.50 17.01 28.58
CA GLU A 283 -13.67 17.93 27.46
C GLU A 283 -12.46 17.81 26.53
N PHE A 284 -12.64 17.12 25.41
CA PHE A 284 -11.74 17.28 24.27
C PHE A 284 -12.19 18.52 23.49
N SER A 285 -11.27 19.49 23.43
CA SER A 285 -11.42 20.73 22.70
C SER A 285 -11.87 20.49 21.26
N ARG A 286 -13.07 20.99 20.97
CA ARG A 286 -13.73 20.99 19.68
C ARG A 286 -12.93 21.87 18.72
N MET A 287 -12.09 21.28 17.85
CA MET A 287 -11.55 22.02 16.71
C MET A 287 -12.71 22.28 15.74
N HIS A 288 -13.17 23.53 15.70
CA HIS A 288 -14.15 24.03 14.76
C HIS A 288 -13.54 24.02 13.35
N PHE A 289 -13.87 23.00 12.55
CA PHE A 289 -13.68 23.06 11.11
C PHE A 289 -14.79 23.94 10.51
N LEU A 290 -14.38 24.97 9.78
CA LEU A 290 -15.26 25.82 8.98
C LEU A 290 -16.00 24.95 7.94
N PRO A 291 -17.30 25.18 7.71
CA PRO A 291 -18.03 24.49 6.65
C PRO A 291 -17.51 24.94 5.27
N PRO A 292 -17.46 24.04 4.27
CA PRO A 292 -17.07 24.39 2.91
C PRO A 292 -18.09 25.37 2.27
N PRO A 293 -17.64 26.25 1.36
CA PRO A 293 -18.51 27.22 0.71
C PRO A 293 -19.58 26.52 -0.14
N GLN A 294 -20.83 26.91 0.09
CA GLN A 294 -21.98 26.52 -0.71
C GLN A 294 -21.80 27.07 -2.14
N ILE A 295 -21.64 26.18 -3.11
CA ILE A 295 -21.70 26.54 -4.53
C ILE A 295 -23.18 26.71 -4.88
N GLU A 296 -23.61 27.96 -5.02
CA GLU A 296 -24.93 28.33 -5.52
C GLU A 296 -25.16 27.73 -6.91
N ARG A 297 -26.17 26.85 -7.03
CA ARG A 297 -26.68 26.41 -8.33
C ARG A 297 -27.52 27.52 -8.93
N VAL A 298 -27.04 28.04 -10.06
CA VAL A 298 -27.79 28.92 -10.97
C VAL A 298 -29.00 28.15 -11.55
N PRO A 299 -30.20 28.76 -11.62
CA PRO A 299 -31.35 28.15 -12.28
C PRO A 299 -31.23 28.35 -13.80
N SER A 300 -31.03 27.26 -14.54
CA SER A 300 -31.18 27.27 -15.99
C SER A 300 -32.65 27.14 -16.37
N SER A 301 -33.21 28.25 -16.82
CA SER A 301 -34.51 28.35 -17.49
C SER A 301 -34.56 27.51 -18.75
N GLY A 302 -35.77 27.04 -19.06
CA GLY A 302 -36.02 25.97 -20.01
C GLY A 302 -35.85 26.32 -21.48
N SER A 303 -35.79 25.26 -22.29
CA SER A 303 -36.18 25.31 -23.70
C SER A 303 -36.47 23.91 -24.22
N ASN A 304 -37.73 23.74 -24.60
CA ASN A 304 -38.22 23.05 -25.79
C ASN A 304 -38.09 21.53 -25.87
N SER A 305 -39.22 20.90 -25.54
CA SER A 305 -39.64 19.57 -25.96
C SER A 305 -39.71 19.45 -27.49
N SER A 306 -38.71 18.79 -28.06
CA SER A 306 -38.76 18.23 -29.41
C SER A 306 -38.84 16.72 -29.29
N THR A 307 -40.02 16.19 -29.58
CA THR A 307 -40.34 14.76 -29.61
C THR A 307 -39.58 14.10 -30.77
N THR A 308 -38.36 13.65 -30.53
CA THR A 308 -37.64 12.75 -31.44
C THR A 308 -37.90 11.32 -30.99
N SER A 309 -38.70 10.59 -31.76
CA SER A 309 -38.92 9.16 -31.62
C SER A 309 -37.59 8.42 -31.81
N ARG A 310 -36.90 8.16 -30.71
CA ARG A 310 -35.67 7.39 -30.66
C ARG A 310 -36.06 5.92 -30.68
N SER A 311 -35.84 5.26 -31.81
CA SER A 311 -35.95 3.82 -31.96
C SER A 311 -34.98 3.16 -30.97
N GLU A 312 -35.51 2.67 -29.85
CA GLU A 312 -34.81 1.78 -28.93
C GLU A 312 -34.48 0.49 -29.69
N THR A 313 -33.25 0.39 -30.18
CA THR A 313 -32.63 -0.89 -30.46
C THR A 313 -32.51 -1.63 -29.12
N GLY A 314 -33.55 -2.41 -28.79
CA GLY A 314 -33.60 -3.26 -27.62
C GLY A 314 -32.40 -4.20 -27.58
N LEU A 315 -31.38 -3.82 -26.80
CA LEU A 315 -30.31 -4.71 -26.42
C LEU A 315 -30.95 -5.88 -25.66
N ALA A 316 -30.83 -7.08 -26.21
CA ALA A 316 -31.27 -8.29 -25.53
C ALA A 316 -30.65 -8.30 -24.12
N PRO A 317 -31.44 -8.64 -23.07
CA PRO A 317 -30.91 -8.68 -21.72
C PRO A 317 -29.66 -9.56 -21.69
N PRO A 318 -28.60 -9.15 -20.97
CA PRO A 318 -27.37 -9.93 -20.92
C PRO A 318 -27.70 -11.37 -20.50
N PRO A 319 -27.07 -12.38 -21.14
CA PRO A 319 -27.35 -13.77 -20.82
C PRO A 319 -27.16 -13.98 -19.31
N PRO A 320 -28.06 -14.73 -18.65
CA PRO A 320 -27.99 -14.93 -17.21
C PRO A 320 -26.63 -15.51 -16.83
N GLN A 321 -25.89 -14.78 -15.99
CA GLN A 321 -24.60 -15.24 -15.48
C GLN A 321 -24.81 -16.41 -14.54
N HIS A 322 -24.19 -17.55 -14.84
CA HIS A 322 -24.21 -18.73 -13.98
C HIS A 322 -23.13 -18.55 -12.90
N VAL A 323 -23.57 -18.36 -11.65
CA VAL A 323 -22.69 -18.15 -10.50
C VAL A 323 -22.96 -19.24 -9.46
N VAL A 324 -21.90 -19.94 -9.04
CA VAL A 324 -21.94 -20.96 -8.00
C VAL A 324 -22.31 -20.25 -6.69
N PRO A 325 -23.44 -20.59 -6.04
CA PRO A 325 -23.89 -19.87 -4.87
C PRO A 325 -22.86 -19.86 -3.73
N ASN A 326 -22.60 -18.66 -3.21
CA ASN A 326 -21.83 -18.50 -1.98
C ASN A 326 -22.68 -18.98 -0.81
N LEU A 327 -22.13 -19.91 -0.03
CA LEU A 327 -22.73 -20.30 1.25
C LEU A 327 -22.38 -19.24 2.27
N GLY A 328 -23.39 -18.60 2.84
CA GLY A 328 -23.20 -17.67 3.95
C GLY A 328 -22.47 -18.35 5.11
N ARG A 329 -21.67 -17.58 5.85
CA ARG A 329 -20.99 -18.06 7.07
C ARG A 329 -21.98 -18.64 8.09
N SER A 330 -23.22 -18.17 8.06
CA SER A 330 -24.33 -18.64 8.91
C SER A 330 -24.82 -20.05 8.58
N ALA A 331 -24.44 -20.63 7.44
CA ALA A 331 -24.89 -21.97 7.07
C ALA A 331 -24.34 -23.05 8.03
N GLY A 332 -23.21 -22.79 8.71
CA GLY A 332 -22.67 -23.62 9.77
C GLY A 332 -22.65 -25.12 9.43
N SER A 333 -23.21 -25.93 10.32
CA SER A 333 -23.33 -27.40 10.18
C SER A 333 -24.26 -27.84 9.04
N LYS A 334 -25.16 -26.98 8.56
CA LYS A 334 -26.08 -27.26 7.44
C LYS A 334 -25.51 -26.85 6.08
N GLY A 335 -24.31 -26.27 6.05
CA GLY A 335 -23.72 -25.78 4.80
C GLY A 335 -23.54 -26.88 3.77
N TRP A 336 -23.15 -28.08 4.18
CA TRP A 336 -22.95 -29.20 3.25
C TRP A 336 -24.26 -29.77 2.71
N GLU A 337 -25.36 -29.71 3.49
CA GLU A 337 -26.69 -30.10 3.02
C GLU A 337 -27.14 -29.18 1.88
N GLN A 338 -26.88 -27.87 2.01
CA GLN A 338 -27.15 -26.93 0.92
C GLN A 338 -26.28 -27.21 -0.32
N VAL A 339 -25.02 -27.65 -0.15
CA VAL A 339 -24.18 -28.09 -1.29
C VAL A 339 -24.84 -29.26 -2.03
N VAL A 340 -25.26 -30.28 -1.30
CA VAL A 340 -25.93 -31.46 -1.88
C VAL A 340 -27.24 -31.04 -2.55
N HIS A 341 -28.00 -30.15 -1.93
CA HIS A 341 -29.24 -29.62 -2.49
C HIS A 341 -28.99 -28.88 -3.80
N ASP A 342 -28.06 -27.91 -3.82
CA ASP A 342 -27.70 -27.13 -5.01
C ASP A 342 -27.12 -28.01 -6.13
N TRP A 343 -26.49 -29.13 -5.75
CA TRP A 343 -26.01 -30.13 -6.70
C TRP A 343 -27.16 -30.89 -7.38
N LYS A 344 -28.19 -31.28 -6.63
CA LYS A 344 -29.29 -32.11 -7.12
C LYS A 344 -30.41 -31.32 -7.79
N PHE A 345 -30.71 -30.13 -7.27
CA PHE A 345 -31.92 -29.39 -7.58
C PHE A 345 -31.64 -27.93 -7.91
N PRO A 346 -32.36 -27.34 -8.88
CA PRO A 346 -32.36 -25.90 -9.04
C PRO A 346 -32.96 -25.23 -7.79
N SER A 347 -32.42 -24.09 -7.39
CA SER A 347 -32.87 -23.30 -6.24
C SER A 347 -33.10 -21.82 -6.65
N PRO A 348 -34.14 -21.50 -7.44
CA PRO A 348 -34.45 -20.12 -7.80
C PRO A 348 -34.73 -19.25 -6.55
N PRO A 349 -34.33 -17.96 -6.55
CA PRO A 349 -33.67 -17.25 -7.64
C PRO A 349 -32.15 -17.50 -7.72
N ARG A 350 -31.57 -18.19 -6.73
CA ARG A 350 -30.11 -18.34 -6.56
C ARG A 350 -29.46 -19.22 -7.62
N LEU A 351 -30.15 -20.27 -8.04
CA LEU A 351 -29.63 -21.28 -8.94
C LEU A 351 -30.73 -21.78 -9.88
N ARG A 352 -30.67 -21.42 -11.17
CA ARG A 352 -31.72 -21.78 -12.15
C ARG A 352 -31.58 -23.22 -12.66
N VAL A 353 -30.35 -23.73 -12.73
CA VAL A 353 -29.99 -25.07 -13.20
C VAL A 353 -29.16 -25.73 -12.10
N ALA A 354 -29.46 -26.97 -11.72
CA ALA A 354 -28.71 -27.70 -10.70
C ALA A 354 -27.23 -27.82 -11.10
N LEU A 355 -26.31 -27.78 -10.12
CA LEU A 355 -24.86 -27.72 -10.44
C LEU A 355 -24.38 -28.93 -11.26
N LYS A 356 -24.95 -30.12 -11.05
CA LYS A 356 -24.58 -31.32 -11.82
C LYS A 356 -24.88 -31.24 -13.32
N ASP A 357 -25.82 -30.36 -13.69
CA ASP A 357 -26.32 -30.20 -15.07
C ASP A 357 -25.68 -28.98 -15.76
N TRP A 358 -24.66 -28.37 -15.14
CA TRP A 358 -23.95 -27.22 -15.71
C TRP A 358 -23.04 -27.61 -16.86
N ASP A 359 -22.99 -26.77 -17.90
CA ASP A 359 -21.94 -26.86 -18.91
C ASP A 359 -20.58 -26.52 -18.26
N SER A 360 -19.56 -27.31 -18.60
CA SER A 360 -18.22 -27.08 -18.09
C SER A 360 -17.64 -25.71 -18.47
N ALA A 361 -18.09 -25.12 -19.59
CA ALA A 361 -17.69 -23.77 -19.99
C ALA A 361 -18.09 -22.72 -18.93
N TRP A 362 -19.28 -22.85 -18.34
CA TRP A 362 -19.85 -21.86 -17.41
C TRP A 362 -18.98 -21.64 -16.17
N HIS A 363 -18.43 -22.71 -15.59
CA HIS A 363 -17.58 -22.60 -14.39
C HIS A 363 -16.09 -22.44 -14.70
N LYS A 364 -15.65 -22.74 -15.92
CA LYS A 364 -14.25 -22.53 -16.37
C LYS A 364 -13.99 -21.08 -16.72
N GLU A 365 -14.88 -20.46 -17.49
CA GLU A 365 -14.72 -19.08 -17.95
C GLU A 365 -14.93 -18.05 -16.82
N SER A 366 -15.83 -18.36 -15.87
CA SER A 366 -16.11 -17.50 -14.72
C SER A 366 -15.04 -17.55 -13.60
N GLY A 367 -13.99 -18.37 -13.75
CA GLY A 367 -12.99 -18.57 -12.70
C GLY A 367 -13.49 -19.36 -11.47
N GLN A 368 -14.71 -19.90 -11.52
CA GLN A 368 -15.35 -20.57 -10.37
C GLN A 368 -15.06 -22.08 -10.28
N SER A 369 -14.16 -22.59 -11.12
CA SER A 369 -13.85 -24.02 -11.21
C SER A 369 -13.38 -24.64 -9.90
N VAL A 370 -12.66 -23.89 -9.07
CA VAL A 370 -12.23 -24.39 -7.75
C VAL A 370 -13.43 -24.62 -6.83
N LEU A 371 -14.36 -23.67 -6.77
CA LEU A 371 -15.55 -23.78 -5.93
C LEU A 371 -16.48 -24.87 -6.45
N TYR A 372 -16.70 -24.92 -7.77
CA TYR A 372 -17.46 -26.00 -8.42
C TYR A 372 -16.90 -27.38 -8.06
N GLY A 373 -15.59 -27.59 -8.20
CA GLY A 373 -14.95 -28.87 -7.86
C GLY A 373 -15.07 -29.25 -6.38
N GLN A 374 -15.11 -28.26 -5.47
CA GLN A 374 -15.40 -28.52 -4.06
C GLN A 374 -16.84 -29.03 -3.87
N ARG A 375 -17.82 -28.37 -4.49
CA ARG A 375 -19.24 -28.76 -4.42
C ARG A 375 -19.45 -30.16 -4.98
N GLU A 376 -18.87 -30.42 -6.15
CA GLU A 376 -18.91 -31.72 -6.81
C GLU A 376 -18.35 -32.83 -5.93
N THR A 377 -17.16 -32.63 -5.34
CA THR A 377 -16.52 -33.64 -4.50
C THR A 377 -17.39 -34.00 -3.30
N ILE A 378 -17.93 -33.00 -2.60
CA ILE A 378 -18.79 -33.23 -1.42
C ILE A 378 -20.09 -33.92 -1.82
N ALA A 379 -20.74 -33.46 -2.89
CA ALA A 379 -22.02 -34.01 -3.31
C ALA A 379 -21.89 -35.46 -3.81
N ARG A 380 -20.87 -35.76 -4.62
CA ARG A 380 -20.60 -37.13 -5.09
C ARG A 380 -20.23 -38.06 -3.94
N GLU A 381 -19.42 -37.62 -2.99
CA GLU A 381 -19.10 -38.44 -1.82
C GLU A 381 -20.39 -38.86 -1.08
N PHE A 382 -21.26 -37.89 -0.77
CA PHE A 382 -22.52 -38.16 -0.09
C PHE A 382 -23.48 -39.06 -0.90
N ILE A 383 -23.65 -38.76 -2.20
CA ILE A 383 -24.62 -39.45 -3.06
C ILE A 383 -24.10 -40.83 -3.50
N GLU A 384 -22.87 -40.90 -3.99
CA GLU A 384 -22.33 -42.09 -4.64
C GLU A 384 -21.73 -43.07 -3.63
N VAL A 385 -20.99 -42.58 -2.62
CA VAL A 385 -20.29 -43.43 -1.63
C VAL A 385 -21.22 -43.78 -0.46
N PHE A 386 -21.91 -42.78 0.09
CA PHE A 386 -22.78 -42.97 1.25
C PHE A 386 -24.25 -43.24 0.91
N LYS A 387 -24.62 -43.25 -0.37
CA LYS A 387 -26.00 -43.52 -0.83
C LYS A 387 -27.05 -42.63 -0.17
N GLU A 388 -26.69 -41.38 0.07
CA GLU A 388 -27.52 -40.39 0.75
C GLU A 388 -27.86 -40.75 2.22
N ASP A 389 -27.13 -41.68 2.83
CA ASP A 389 -27.23 -41.99 4.25
C ASP A 389 -26.54 -40.91 5.08
N LYS A 390 -27.35 -39.99 5.62
CA LYS A 390 -26.89 -38.86 6.43
C LYS A 390 -26.18 -39.29 7.71
N GLU A 391 -26.67 -40.32 8.38
CA GLU A 391 -26.10 -40.73 9.66
C GLU A 391 -24.73 -41.35 9.45
N ARG A 392 -24.60 -42.23 8.46
CA ARG A 392 -23.32 -42.82 8.09
C ARG A 392 -22.32 -41.78 7.59
N PHE A 393 -22.79 -40.78 6.84
CA PHE A 393 -21.95 -39.68 6.36
C PHE A 393 -21.41 -38.82 7.51
N LEU A 394 -22.27 -38.44 8.47
CA LEU A 394 -21.85 -37.65 9.64
C LEU A 394 -20.95 -38.44 10.59
N LEU A 395 -21.13 -39.75 10.68
CA LEU A 395 -20.25 -40.63 11.46
C LEU A 395 -18.85 -40.71 10.85
N ALA A 396 -18.75 -40.79 9.51
CA ALA A 396 -17.46 -40.82 8.81
C ALA A 396 -16.78 -39.44 8.76
N TYR A 397 -17.56 -38.37 8.65
CA TYR A 397 -17.07 -37.00 8.49
C TYR A 397 -17.67 -36.05 9.54
N PRO A 398 -17.24 -36.12 10.81
CA PRO A 398 -17.73 -35.21 11.86
C PRO A 398 -17.44 -33.73 11.56
N GLU A 399 -16.46 -33.43 10.70
CA GLU A 399 -16.12 -32.08 10.21
C GLU A 399 -17.26 -31.40 9.45
N ALA A 400 -18.23 -32.17 8.94
CA ALA A 400 -19.45 -31.66 8.33
C ALA A 400 -20.20 -30.69 9.24
N ASN A 401 -20.10 -30.88 10.57
CA ASN A 401 -20.71 -30.01 11.56
C ASN A 401 -20.00 -28.67 11.76
N ARG A 402 -18.76 -28.52 11.29
CA ARG A 402 -17.96 -27.30 11.48
C ARG A 402 -18.17 -26.32 10.34
N ASN A 403 -17.80 -26.72 9.13
CA ASN A 403 -17.95 -25.94 7.90
C ASN A 403 -17.59 -26.80 6.68
N VAL A 404 -18.08 -26.35 5.52
CA VAL A 404 -17.92 -27.06 4.24
C VAL A 404 -16.45 -27.22 3.82
N THR A 405 -15.59 -26.25 4.12
CA THR A 405 -14.17 -26.32 3.77
C THR A 405 -13.45 -27.41 4.58
N SER A 406 -13.78 -27.57 5.86
CA SER A 406 -13.23 -28.62 6.72
C SER A 406 -13.69 -29.99 6.25
N LEU A 407 -14.98 -30.13 5.94
CA LEU A 407 -15.55 -31.34 5.34
C LEU A 407 -14.83 -31.72 4.05
N PHE A 408 -14.66 -30.78 3.12
CA PHE A 408 -13.96 -31.03 1.86
C PHE A 408 -12.52 -31.55 2.09
N LYS A 409 -11.78 -30.96 3.04
CA LYS A 409 -10.43 -31.42 3.38
C LYS A 409 -10.43 -32.83 3.96
N ALA A 410 -11.40 -33.16 4.83
CA ALA A 410 -11.55 -34.49 5.40
C ALA A 410 -11.83 -35.54 4.32
N ILE A 411 -12.75 -35.25 3.38
CA ILE A 411 -13.03 -36.11 2.23
C ILE A 411 -11.78 -36.31 1.37
N GLN A 412 -11.02 -35.24 1.10
CA GLN A 412 -9.78 -35.36 0.33
C GLN A 412 -8.73 -36.22 1.02
N ALA A 413 -8.59 -36.12 2.35
CA ALA A 413 -7.67 -36.94 3.12
C ALA A 413 -8.08 -38.42 3.05
N GLN A 414 -9.36 -38.72 3.28
CA GLN A 414 -9.86 -40.09 3.21
C GLN A 414 -9.73 -40.71 1.81
N GLN A 415 -9.97 -39.93 0.74
CA GLN A 415 -9.78 -40.38 -0.64
C GLN A 415 -8.31 -40.62 -1.02
N LEU A 416 -7.38 -39.92 -0.37
CA LEU A 416 -5.94 -40.18 -0.52
C LEU A 416 -5.56 -41.48 0.19
N ASP A 417 -6.05 -41.67 1.42
CA ASP A 417 -5.78 -42.87 2.23
C ASP A 417 -6.39 -44.14 1.60
N SER A 418 -7.56 -44.04 0.96
CA SER A 418 -8.20 -45.15 0.23
C SER A 418 -7.55 -45.45 -1.12
N GLY A 419 -6.61 -44.62 -1.58
CA GLY A 419 -6.01 -44.71 -2.91
C GLY A 419 -6.97 -44.37 -4.07
N SER A 420 -8.21 -43.95 -3.77
CA SER A 420 -9.17 -43.50 -4.80
C SER A 420 -8.69 -42.24 -5.52
N ARG A 421 -7.90 -41.41 -4.84
CA ARG A 421 -7.26 -40.24 -5.42
C ARG A 421 -5.75 -40.41 -5.40
N ARG A 422 -5.13 -40.44 -6.59
CA ARG A 422 -3.67 -40.40 -6.70
C ARG A 422 -3.17 -39.03 -6.26
N HIS A 423 -2.06 -38.99 -5.51
CA HIS A 423 -1.31 -37.75 -5.33
C HIS A 423 -1.09 -37.14 -6.71
N ARG A 424 -1.53 -35.89 -6.88
CA ARG A 424 -1.14 -35.12 -8.07
C ARG A 424 0.37 -35.04 -7.99
N ALA A 425 1.06 -35.86 -8.79
CA ALA A 425 2.51 -35.89 -8.81
C ALA A 425 2.97 -34.44 -8.89
N GLY A 426 3.57 -33.95 -7.80
CA GLY A 426 4.12 -32.61 -7.79
C GLY A 426 4.98 -32.52 -9.03
N LYS A 427 4.76 -31.51 -9.88
CA LYS A 427 5.62 -31.29 -11.05
C LYS A 427 7.04 -31.26 -10.49
N SER A 428 7.77 -32.35 -10.68
CA SER A 428 9.17 -32.46 -10.34
C SER A 428 9.83 -31.37 -11.16
N LEU A 429 10.24 -30.30 -10.48
CA LEU A 429 10.99 -29.21 -11.09
C LEU A 429 12.34 -29.83 -11.46
N PHE A 430 12.44 -30.29 -12.71
CA PHE A 430 13.71 -30.52 -13.39
C PHE A 430 14.14 -29.23 -14.08
#